data_AF-A0A0U3SX65-F1
#
_entry.id   AF-A0A0U3SX65-F1
#
_cell.length_a   1.000
_cell.length_b   1.000
_cell.length_c   1.000
_cell.angle_alpha   90.00
_cell.angle_beta   90.00
_cell.angle_gamma   90.00
#
_symmetry.space_group_name_H-M   'P 1'
#
loop_
_entity.id
_entity.type
_entity.pdbx_description
1 polymer ?
#
loop_
_entity_poly.entity_id
_entity_poly.type
_entity_poly.pdbx_seq_one_letter_code
_entity_poly.pdbx_strand_id
1 'polypeptide(L)'
;MKFWEFTKAIGKPLVGISLVMSMVILGVAAYLNRLGCLLKNPLNIELPISVILMIYFHELGHYIPLRNHDIRVQNSGFSAAISTSAPIPYSAILLSALLPLLIALIFTSISKNPIFIFLWLGIAAATLLDALEVV
;
A
#
# COMPACT_ATOMS: atom_id res chain seq x y z
N MET A 1 19.53 -0.35 -5.72
CA MET A 1 18.51 0.05 -6.73
C MET A 1 18.24 1.55 -6.63
N LYS A 2 18.07 2.28 -7.74
CA LYS A 2 17.77 3.73 -7.70
C LYS A 2 16.30 3.98 -7.34
N PHE A 3 15.97 5.11 -6.71
CA PHE A 3 14.60 5.45 -6.28
C PHE A 3 13.57 5.36 -7.42
N TRP A 4 13.96 5.80 -8.62
CA TRP A 4 13.07 5.73 -9.79
C TRP A 4 12.78 4.30 -10.24
N GLU A 5 13.73 3.39 -10.10
CA GLU A 5 13.56 1.97 -10.39
C GLU A 5 12.63 1.33 -9.36
N PHE A 6 12.78 1.69 -8.08
CA PHE A 6 11.87 1.30 -7.01
C PHE A 6 10.42 1.75 -7.29
N THR A 7 10.21 3.05 -7.56
CA THR A 7 8.88 3.59 -7.82
C THR A 7 8.24 2.94 -9.04
N LYS A 8 9.01 2.65 -10.10
CA LYS A 8 8.50 1.91 -11.25
C LYS A 8 8.16 0.46 -10.91
N ALA A 9 9.00 -0.21 -10.12
CA ALA A 9 8.83 -1.61 -9.76
C ALA A 9 7.60 -1.84 -8.87
N ILE A 10 7.37 -0.97 -7.88
CA ILE A 10 6.23 -1.06 -6.97
C ILE A 10 4.99 -0.36 -7.55
N GLY A 11 5.15 0.80 -8.17
CA GLY A 11 4.03 1.60 -8.67
C GLY A 11 3.32 1.01 -9.87
N LYS A 12 4.05 0.36 -10.80
CA LYS A 12 3.43 -0.23 -12.01
C LYS A 12 2.47 -1.38 -11.68
N PRO A 13 2.81 -2.36 -10.83
CA PRO A 13 1.87 -3.38 -10.35
C PRO A 13 0.68 -2.77 -9.62
N LEU A 14 0.91 -1.82 -8.70
CA LEU A 14 -0.16 -1.18 -7.94
C LEU A 14 -1.17 -0.47 -8.83
N VAL A 15 -0.70 0.29 -9.82
CA VAL A 15 -1.58 0.94 -10.82
C VAL A 15 -2.32 -0.11 -11.64
N GLY A 16 -1.65 -1.18 -12.08
CA GLY A 16 -2.27 -2.26 -12.84
C GLY A 16 -3.42 -2.94 -12.07
N ILE A 17 -3.17 -3.33 -10.82
CA ILE A 17 -4.17 -3.95 -9.94
C ILE A 17 -5.32 -2.98 -9.68
N SER A 18 -5.01 -1.72 -9.37
CA SER A 18 -6.02 -0.69 -9.15
C SER A 18 -6.93 -0.54 -10.37
N LEU A 19 -6.37 -0.53 -11.58
CA LEU A 19 -7.12 -0.33 -12.81
C LEU A 19 -8.06 -1.50 -13.07
N VAL A 20 -7.58 -2.74 -12.89
CA VAL A 20 -8.40 -3.95 -12.99
C VAL A 20 -9.53 -3.94 -11.97
N MET A 21 -9.21 -3.67 -10.69
CA MET A 21 -10.21 -3.60 -9.63
C MET A 21 -11.25 -2.52 -9.87
N SER A 22 -10.83 -1.32 -10.31
CA SER A 22 -11.75 -0.24 -10.67
C SER A 22 -12.67 -0.62 -11.82
N MET A 23 -12.16 -1.31 -12.86
CA MET A 23 -12.99 -1.79 -13.97
C MET A 23 -14.04 -2.81 -13.50
N VAL A 24 -13.65 -3.75 -12.63
CA VAL A 24 -14.58 -4.73 -12.05
C VAL A 24 -15.65 -4.05 -11.22
N ILE A 25 -15.27 -3.15 -10.32
CA ILE A 25 -16.21 -2.42 -9.45
C ILE A 25 -17.18 -1.58 -10.28
N LEU A 26 -16.68 -0.85 -11.29
CA LEU A 26 -17.52 -0.07 -12.20
C LEU A 26 -18.47 -0.97 -13.00
N GLY A 27 -17.99 -2.11 -13.51
CA GLY A 27 -18.81 -3.08 -14.24
C GLY A 27 -19.93 -3.66 -13.38
N VAL A 28 -19.64 -4.06 -12.14
CA VAL A 28 -20.64 -4.56 -11.18
C VAL A 28 -21.63 -3.45 -10.81
N ALA A 29 -21.15 -2.24 -10.54
CA ALA A 29 -22.01 -1.11 -10.22
C ALA A 29 -22.93 -0.73 -11.39
N ALA A 30 -22.46 -0.85 -12.64
CA ALA A 30 -23.27 -0.65 -13.83
C ALA A 30 -24.33 -1.75 -13.97
N TYR A 31 -23.94 -3.01 -13.83
CA TYR A 31 -24.85 -4.16 -13.89
C TYR A 31 -25.98 -4.06 -12.84
N LEU A 32 -25.66 -3.62 -11.63
CA LEU A 32 -26.63 -3.45 -10.55
C LEU A 32 -27.40 -2.11 -10.60
N ASN A 33 -27.14 -1.26 -11.60
CA ASN A 33 -27.68 0.10 -11.72
C ASN A 33 -27.43 0.98 -10.46
N ARG A 34 -26.28 0.77 -9.81
CA ARG A 34 -25.83 1.46 -8.58
C ARG A 34 -24.69 2.46 -8.83
N LEU A 35 -24.34 2.75 -10.08
CA LEU A 35 -23.30 3.74 -10.44
C LEU A 35 -23.48 5.09 -9.74
N GLY A 36 -24.72 5.60 -9.67
CA GLY A 36 -25.01 6.85 -8.98
C GLY A 36 -24.73 6.80 -7.48
N CYS A 37 -24.86 5.64 -6.83
CA CYS A 37 -24.48 5.45 -5.43
C CYS A 37 -22.95 5.38 -5.27
N LEU A 38 -22.27 4.70 -6.20
CA LEU A 38 -20.82 4.60 -6.23
C LEU A 38 -20.15 5.98 -6.30
N LEU A 39 -20.64 6.85 -7.18
CA LEU A 39 -20.03 8.17 -7.44
C LEU A 39 -20.41 9.24 -6.41
N LYS A 40 -21.54 9.09 -5.70
CA LYS A 40 -22.02 10.09 -4.73
C LYS A 40 -21.33 10.02 -3.37
N ASN A 41 -20.77 8.86 -3.00
CA ASN A 41 -20.09 8.72 -1.73
C ASN A 41 -18.58 8.87 -1.92
N PRO A 42 -17.95 9.95 -1.40
CA PRO A 42 -16.51 10.19 -1.57
C PRO A 42 -15.64 9.05 -1.00
N LEU A 43 -16.14 8.33 0.03
CA LEU A 43 -15.44 7.17 0.60
C LEU A 43 -15.15 6.08 -0.43
N ASN A 44 -15.99 5.93 -1.47
CA ASN A 44 -15.78 4.92 -2.51
C ASN A 44 -14.54 5.19 -3.37
N ILE A 45 -14.10 6.44 -3.44
CA ILE A 45 -12.89 6.86 -4.16
C ILE A 45 -11.71 6.96 -3.18
N GLU A 46 -11.96 7.50 -1.98
CA GLU A 46 -10.93 7.67 -0.95
C GLU A 46 -10.37 6.35 -0.45
N LEU A 47 -11.20 5.32 -0.27
CA LEU A 47 -10.78 3.98 0.17
C LEU A 47 -9.72 3.38 -0.76
N PRO A 48 -9.95 3.17 -2.07
CA PRO A 48 -8.95 2.57 -2.94
C PRO A 48 -7.68 3.42 -3.05
N ILE A 49 -7.79 4.75 -3.09
CA ILE A 49 -6.62 5.63 -3.11
C ILE A 49 -5.79 5.47 -1.83
N SER A 50 -6.45 5.47 -0.67
CA SER A 50 -5.77 5.32 0.62
C SER A 50 -5.02 4.00 0.72
N VAL A 51 -5.62 2.89 0.27
CA VAL A 51 -4.99 1.56 0.28
C VAL A 51 -3.73 1.55 -0.60
N ILE A 52 -3.82 2.08 -1.82
CA ILE A 52 -2.67 2.14 -2.74
C ILE A 52 -1.53 2.96 -2.14
N LEU A 53 -1.86 4.13 -1.57
CA LEU A 53 -0.88 4.99 -0.92
C LEU A 53 -0.26 4.28 0.27
N MET A 54 -1.05 3.66 1.13
CA MET A 54 -0.52 2.96 2.30
C MET A 54 0.42 1.82 1.90
N ILE A 55 0.09 1.00 0.90
CA ILE A 55 0.98 -0.08 0.42
C ILE A 55 2.27 0.52 -0.17
N TYR A 56 2.16 1.58 -0.99
CA TYR A 56 3.34 2.23 -1.55
C TYR A 56 4.27 2.79 -0.47
N PHE A 57 3.70 3.45 0.55
CA PHE A 57 4.45 4.03 1.66
C PHE A 57 5.00 2.99 2.63
N HIS A 58 4.34 1.84 2.77
CA HIS A 58 4.86 0.68 3.49
C HIS A 58 6.15 0.17 2.84
N GLU A 59 6.12 -0.13 1.53
CA GLU A 59 7.31 -0.56 0.78
C GLU A 59 8.39 0.53 0.76
N LEU A 60 8.00 1.80 0.68
CA LEU A 60 8.94 2.92 0.78
C LEU A 60 9.66 2.94 2.13
N GLY A 61 8.94 2.58 3.20
CA GLY A 61 9.50 2.44 4.55
C GLY A 61 10.57 1.37 4.64
N HIS A 62 10.42 0.25 3.92
CA HIS A 62 11.48 -0.75 3.77
C HIS A 62 12.64 -0.25 2.91
N TYR A 63 12.34 0.41 1.78
CA TYR A 63 13.35 0.91 0.86
C TYR A 63 14.30 1.94 1.49
N ILE A 64 13.77 2.91 2.25
CA ILE A 64 14.57 4.07 2.73
C ILE A 64 15.80 3.64 3.55
N PRO A 65 15.69 2.73 4.55
CA PRO A 65 16.83 2.27 5.34
C PRO A 65 17.69 1.24 4.59
N LEU A 66 17.08 0.47 3.70
CA LEU A 66 17.80 -0.54 2.93
C LEU A 66 18.52 0.03 1.70
N ARG A 67 18.29 1.29 1.30
CA ARG A 67 18.74 1.86 0.01
C ARG A 67 20.25 1.73 -0.30
N ASN A 68 21.08 1.62 0.73
CA ASN A 68 22.53 1.46 0.63
C ASN A 68 22.99 -0.02 0.66
N HIS A 69 22.06 -0.96 0.79
CA HIS A 69 22.28 -2.41 0.76
C HIS A 69 21.90 -2.98 -0.63
N ASP A 70 22.35 -4.21 -0.90
CA ASP A 70 21.92 -4.95 -2.08
C ASP A 70 20.46 -5.43 -1.93
N ILE A 71 19.54 -4.62 -2.46
CA ILE A 71 18.12 -4.91 -2.51
C ILE A 71 17.73 -5.46 -3.88
N ARG A 72 16.92 -6.52 -3.90
CA ARG A 72 16.20 -6.97 -5.10
C ARG A 72 14.70 -6.89 -4.86
N VAL A 73 13.97 -6.27 -5.79
CA VAL A 73 12.50 -6.36 -5.81
C VAL A 73 12.13 -7.70 -6.43
N GLN A 74 11.48 -8.56 -5.66
CA GLN A 74 10.88 -9.77 -6.20
C GLN A 74 9.47 -9.44 -6.70
N ASN A 75 9.29 -9.57 -8.00
CA ASN A 75 7.98 -9.49 -8.64
C ASN A 75 7.41 -10.91 -8.72
N SER A 76 6.44 -11.23 -7.85
CA SER A 76 5.69 -12.48 -7.88
C SER A 76 4.30 -12.24 -8.47
N GLY A 77 4.21 -12.21 -9.80
CA GLY A 77 2.94 -12.03 -10.50
C GLY A 77 2.26 -10.68 -10.20
N PHE A 78 1.23 -10.68 -9.36
CA PHE A 78 0.50 -9.47 -8.93
C PHE A 78 1.07 -8.80 -7.67
N SER A 79 2.10 -9.34 -7.03
CA SER A 79 2.78 -8.69 -5.90
C SER A 79 4.20 -8.28 -6.25
N ALA A 80 4.65 -7.18 -5.63
CA ALA A 80 6.03 -6.75 -5.65
C ALA A 80 6.46 -6.53 -4.20
N ALA A 81 7.49 -7.25 -3.77
CA ALA A 81 8.02 -7.17 -2.42
C ALA A 81 9.53 -6.90 -2.47
N ILE A 82 10.02 -6.13 -1.50
CA ILE A 82 11.45 -5.92 -1.31
C ILE A 82 12.06 -7.15 -0.63
N SER A 83 13.00 -7.82 -1.31
CA SER A 83 13.80 -8.89 -0.71
C SER A 83 15.26 -8.44 -0.55
N THR A 84 15.86 -8.82 0.57
CA THR A 84 17.24 -8.50 0.92
C THR A 84 17.92 -9.75 1.44
N SER A 85 19.20 -9.93 1.11
CA SER A 85 20.04 -11.00 1.64
C SER A 85 20.63 -10.68 3.02
N ALA A 86 20.48 -9.44 3.49
CA ALA A 86 20.88 -8.98 4.81
C ALA A 86 19.65 -8.85 5.73
N PRO A 87 19.82 -9.04 7.06
CA PRO A 87 18.73 -8.87 8.01
C PRO A 87 18.12 -7.47 7.89
N ILE A 88 16.78 -7.40 7.90
CA ILE A 88 16.05 -6.14 7.77
C ILE A 88 16.29 -5.32 9.05
N PRO A 89 16.81 -4.09 8.95
CA PRO A 89 17.05 -3.27 10.13
C PRO A 89 15.72 -2.85 10.76
N TYR A 90 15.67 -2.76 12.09
CA TYR A 90 14.48 -2.31 12.84
C TYR A 90 13.92 -0.96 12.36
N SER A 91 14.79 -0.09 11.82
CA SER A 91 14.36 1.18 11.23
C SER A 91 13.49 1.00 9.98
N ALA A 92 13.67 -0.07 9.21
CA ALA A 92 12.83 -0.39 8.06
C ALA A 92 11.45 -0.86 8.49
N ILE A 93 11.40 -1.74 9.51
CA ILE A 93 10.14 -2.22 10.11
C ILE A 93 9.36 -1.02 10.67
N LEU A 94 9.99 -0.20 11.49
CA LEU A 94 9.35 0.97 12.09
C LEU A 94 8.83 1.95 11.03
N LEU A 95 9.65 2.28 10.03
CA LEU A 95 9.26 3.25 9.00
C LEU A 95 8.16 2.69 8.09
N SER A 96 8.17 1.38 7.80
CA SER A 96 7.15 0.69 7.02
C SER A 96 5.78 0.64 7.71
N ALA A 97 5.71 0.78 9.04
CA ALA A 97 4.45 0.92 9.78
C ALA A 97 4.03 2.40 9.95
N LEU A 98 5.00 3.30 10.16
CA LEU A 98 4.74 4.73 10.43
C LEU A 98 4.28 5.50 9.19
N LEU A 99 4.86 5.23 8.02
CA LEU A 99 4.49 5.95 6.81
C LEU A 99 3.03 5.67 6.38
N PRO A 100 2.53 4.41 6.41
CA PRO A 100 1.11 4.13 6.24
C PRO A 100 0.22 4.75 7.30
N LEU A 101 0.68 4.83 8.56
CA LEU A 101 -0.07 5.50 9.64
C LEU A 101 -0.31 6.97 9.31
N LEU A 102 0.70 7.66 8.78
CA LEU A 102 0.54 9.06 8.37
C LEU A 102 -0.55 9.21 7.30
N ILE A 103 -0.57 8.33 6.30
CA ILE A 103 -1.63 8.30 5.29
C ILE A 103 -3.00 8.06 5.95
N ALA A 104 -3.09 7.10 6.87
CA ALA A 104 -4.32 6.79 7.58
C ALA A 104 -4.87 7.99 8.36
N LEU A 105 -3.99 8.70 9.07
CA LEU A 105 -4.35 9.90 9.83
C LEU A 105 -4.82 11.04 8.92
N ILE A 106 -4.18 11.25 7.76
CA ILE A 106 -4.59 12.26 6.78
C ILE A 106 -6.00 11.95 6.26
N PHE A 107 -6.23 10.72 5.78
CA PHE A 107 -7.55 10.33 5.26
C PHE A 107 -8.64 10.33 6.35
N THR A 108 -8.31 9.85 7.55
CA THR A 108 -9.23 9.95 8.70
C THR A 108 -9.59 11.40 9.02
N SER A 109 -8.61 12.31 8.94
CA SER A 109 -8.82 13.73 9.22
C SER A 109 -9.64 14.45 8.16
N ILE A 110 -9.47 14.08 6.88
CA ILE A 110 -10.21 14.65 5.74
C ILE A 110 -11.64 14.11 5.72
N SER A 111 -11.79 12.79 5.71
CA SER A 111 -13.07 12.11 5.53
C SER A 111 -13.87 11.96 6.83
N LYS A 112 -13.27 12.30 7.98
CA LYS A 112 -13.83 12.11 9.33
C LYS A 112 -14.30 10.68 9.59
N ASN A 113 -13.59 9.69 9.03
CA ASN A 113 -13.98 8.28 9.08
C ASN A 113 -12.84 7.41 9.64
N PRO A 114 -13.05 6.63 10.72
CA PRO A 114 -12.01 5.79 11.32
C PRO A 114 -11.65 4.55 10.48
N ILE A 115 -12.38 4.25 9.39
CA ILE A 115 -12.10 3.11 8.49
C ILE A 115 -10.62 3.06 8.06
N PHE A 116 -9.98 4.22 7.85
CA PHE A 116 -8.58 4.29 7.43
C PHE A 116 -7.61 3.86 8.53
N ILE A 117 -7.94 4.08 9.81
CA ILE A 117 -7.17 3.55 10.94
C ILE A 117 -7.28 2.02 11.00
N PHE A 118 -8.48 1.47 10.75
CA PHE A 118 -8.65 0.01 10.67
C PHE A 118 -7.88 -0.61 9.50
N LEU A 119 -7.85 0.06 8.34
CA LEU A 119 -7.01 -0.36 7.21
C LEU A 119 -5.53 -0.35 7.58
N TRP A 120 -5.08 0.69 8.29
CA TRP A 120 -3.70 0.75 8.79
C TRP A 120 -3.37 -0.39 9.75
N LEU A 121 -4.28 -0.76 10.66
CA LEU A 121 -4.04 -1.89 11.58
C LEU A 121 -3.73 -3.19 10.82
N GLY A 122 -4.39 -3.43 9.68
CA GLY A 122 -4.09 -4.56 8.81
C GLY A 122 -2.67 -4.53 8.23
N ILE A 123 -2.19 -3.36 7.85
CA ILE A 123 -0.82 -3.17 7.34
C ILE A 123 0.20 -3.27 8.47
N ALA A 124 -0.09 -2.71 9.65
CA ALA A 124 0.76 -2.83 10.83
C ALA A 124 0.91 -4.30 11.27
N ALA A 125 -0.14 -5.10 11.13
CA ALA A 125 -0.07 -6.55 11.37
C ALA A 125 0.84 -7.25 10.36
N ALA A 126 0.80 -6.88 9.08
CA ALA A 126 1.72 -7.41 8.07
C ALA A 126 3.18 -7.04 8.40
N THR A 127 3.45 -5.78 8.75
CA THR A 127 4.77 -5.34 9.19
C THR A 127 5.29 -6.10 10.42
N LEU A 128 4.39 -6.49 11.34
CA LEU A 128 4.77 -7.29 12.50
C LEU A 128 5.14 -8.73 12.10
N LEU A 129 4.45 -9.31 11.12
CA LEU A 129 4.83 -10.61 10.55
C LEU A 129 6.20 -10.54 9.86
N ASP A 130 6.46 -9.48 9.08
CA ASP A 130 7.78 -9.25 8.48
C ASP A 130 8.88 -9.12 9.53
N ALA A 131 8.56 -8.54 10.69
CA ALA A 131 9.49 -8.43 11.81
C ALA A 131 9.78 -9.78 12.48
N LEU A 132 8.82 -10.71 12.49
CA LEU A 132 8.95 -12.04 13.10
C LEU A 132 9.69 -13.03 12.19
N GLU A 133 9.55 -12.92 10.87
CA GLU A 133 10.26 -13.79 9.92
C GLU A 133 11.77 -13.48 9.81
N VAL A 134 12.20 -12.33 10.33
CA VAL A 134 13.58 -11.83 10.25
C VAL A 134 14.39 -12.05 11.54
N VAL A 135 13.73 -12.46 12.65
CA VAL A 135 14.36 -12.81 13.94
C VAL A 135 14.59 -14.31 14.04
#